data_AF-A0AAE0F8D6-F1
#
_entry.id   AF-A0AAE0F8D6-F1
#
_cell.length_a   1.000
_cell.length_b   1.000
_cell.length_c   1.000
_cell.angle_alpha   90.00
_cell.angle_beta   90.00
_cell.angle_gamma   90.00
#
_symmetry.space_group_name_H-M   'P 1'
#
loop_
_entity.id
_entity.type
_entity.pdbx_description
1 polymer ?
#
loop_
_entity_poly.entity_id
_entity_poly.type
_entity_poly.pdbx_seq_one_letter_code
_entity_poly.pdbx_strand_id
1 'polypeptide(L)'
;MHPKLSLSENSPASTSILAMSGETVVDLFTGIGYYTLPILAKAGAEYVYSCEWNPNAVQALRWNLKANGLHHRYTVLGGDNRVTCPHGVAHRCLLGLLPSSEPAWPTAIR
;
A
#
# COMPACT_ATOMS: atom_id res chain seq x y z
N MET A 1 -21.09 42.69 -20.78
CA MET A 1 -20.93 41.22 -20.83
C MET A 1 -19.45 40.90 -20.75
N HIS A 2 -18.96 40.54 -19.57
CA HIS A 2 -17.57 40.08 -19.42
C HIS A 2 -17.54 38.55 -19.56
N PRO A 3 -16.65 37.97 -20.37
CA PRO A 3 -16.47 36.53 -20.41
C PRO A 3 -15.85 36.08 -19.09
N LYS A 4 -16.50 35.12 -18.42
CA LYS A 4 -15.93 34.41 -17.27
C LYS A 4 -14.72 33.63 -17.76
N LEU A 5 -13.53 33.90 -17.20
CA LEU A 5 -12.38 33.02 -17.31
C LEU A 5 -12.77 31.65 -16.76
N SER A 6 -12.61 30.60 -17.57
CA SER A 6 -12.53 29.22 -17.09
C SER A 6 -11.26 29.11 -16.27
N LEU A 7 -11.39 29.09 -14.95
CA LEU A 7 -10.31 28.69 -14.06
C LEU A 7 -10.02 27.23 -14.35
N SER A 8 -8.95 26.95 -15.08
CA SER A 8 -8.30 25.64 -15.03
C SER A 8 -7.83 25.45 -13.59
N GLU A 9 -8.43 24.51 -12.87
CA GLU A 9 -7.92 24.10 -11.56
C GLU A 9 -6.50 23.57 -11.73
N ASN A 10 -5.52 24.39 -11.35
CA ASN A 10 -4.17 23.94 -11.06
C ASN A 10 -4.06 23.82 -9.54
N SER A 11 -3.35 22.79 -9.06
CA SER A 11 -2.68 22.65 -7.73
C SER A 11 -3.25 21.55 -6.80
N PRO A 12 -2.44 20.83 -5.97
CA PRO A 12 -1.03 21.04 -5.64
C PRO A 12 -0.09 19.85 -5.90
N ALA A 13 1.18 20.17 -6.17
CA ALA A 13 2.35 19.28 -6.12
C ALA A 13 2.12 17.85 -6.65
N SER A 14 2.33 17.65 -7.95
CA SER A 14 2.48 16.34 -8.58
C SER A 14 3.74 15.62 -8.06
N THR A 15 3.73 15.20 -6.78
CA THR A 15 4.44 13.98 -6.42
C THR A 15 3.70 12.91 -7.18
N SER A 16 4.22 12.53 -8.35
CA SER A 16 3.61 11.54 -9.23
C SER A 16 3.57 10.22 -8.47
N ILE A 17 2.51 10.01 -7.71
CA ILE A 17 2.22 8.69 -7.17
C ILE A 17 1.86 7.86 -8.39
N LEU A 18 2.61 6.77 -8.58
CA LEU A 18 2.35 5.86 -9.68
C LEU A 18 0.92 5.34 -9.53
N ALA A 19 0.08 5.55 -10.53
CA ALA A 19 -1.28 5.01 -10.53
C ALA A 19 -1.21 3.48 -10.56
N MET A 20 -2.00 2.83 -9.72
CA MET A 20 -2.01 1.37 -9.53
C MET A 20 -3.41 0.78 -9.76
N SER A 21 -4.24 1.47 -10.54
CA SER A 21 -5.61 0.99 -10.85
C SER A 21 -5.56 -0.39 -11.50
N GLY A 22 -6.32 -1.35 -10.96
CA GLY A 22 -6.32 -2.75 -11.40
C GLY A 22 -5.12 -3.57 -10.90
N GLU A 23 -4.21 -3.00 -10.11
CA GLU A 23 -3.10 -3.75 -9.52
C GLU A 23 -3.49 -4.33 -8.16
N THR A 24 -3.17 -5.61 -7.96
CA THR A 24 -3.01 -6.20 -6.62
C THR A 24 -1.57 -6.02 -6.15
N VAL A 25 -1.39 -5.34 -5.01
CA VAL A 25 -0.09 -5.04 -4.43
C VAL A 25 0.15 -5.91 -3.19
N VAL A 26 1.36 -6.42 -3.02
CA VAL A 26 1.81 -7.08 -1.80
C VAL A 26 2.87 -6.22 -1.12
N ASP A 27 2.69 -5.90 0.15
CA ASP A 27 3.65 -5.18 0.98
C ASP A 27 4.21 -6.14 2.03
N LEU A 28 5.48 -6.57 1.90
CA LEU A 28 6.06 -7.61 2.75
C LEU A 28 6.49 -7.10 4.14
N PHE A 29 6.53 -5.78 4.33
CA PHE A 29 7.04 -5.12 5.52
C PHE A 29 6.19 -3.89 5.86
N THR A 30 4.88 -4.10 6.03
CA THR A 30 3.93 -2.98 6.08
C THR A 30 4.15 -2.03 7.27
N GLY A 31 4.65 -2.55 8.40
CA GLY A 31 4.70 -1.80 9.64
C GLY A 31 3.31 -1.28 10.00
N ILE A 32 3.20 0.03 10.22
CA ILE A 32 1.93 0.69 10.51
C ILE A 32 1.20 1.24 9.26
N GLY A 33 1.72 0.98 8.05
CA GLY A 33 1.06 1.32 6.80
C GLY A 33 1.65 2.49 5.99
N TYR A 34 2.94 2.78 6.11
CA TYR A 34 3.58 3.90 5.39
C TYR A 34 3.37 3.87 3.87
N TYR A 35 3.44 2.69 3.25
CA TYR A 35 3.14 2.52 1.82
C TYR A 35 1.69 2.07 1.58
N THR A 36 1.19 1.12 2.38
CA THR A 36 -0.16 0.58 2.24
C THR A 36 -1.23 1.68 2.23
N LEU A 37 -1.18 2.66 3.16
CA LEU A 37 -2.20 3.71 3.25
C LEU A 37 -2.24 4.62 2.01
N PRO A 38 -1.13 5.26 1.56
CA PRO A 38 -1.17 6.07 0.35
C PRO A 38 -1.44 5.26 -0.92
N ILE A 39 -1.06 3.98 -0.99
CA ILE A 39 -1.39 3.11 -2.14
C ILE A 39 -2.91 2.91 -2.23
N LEU A 40 -3.56 2.61 -1.11
CA LEU A 40 -5.00 2.43 -1.05
C LEU A 40 -5.78 3.73 -1.27
N ALA A 41 -5.30 4.84 -0.71
CA ALA A 41 -6.01 6.12 -0.67
C ALA A 41 -5.75 7.02 -1.88
N LYS A 42 -4.54 6.96 -2.47
CA LYS A 42 -4.12 7.88 -3.54
C LYS A 42 -3.76 7.17 -4.84
N ALA A 43 -3.00 6.07 -4.78
CA ALA A 43 -2.60 5.33 -5.99
C ALA A 43 -3.75 4.50 -6.60
N GLY A 44 -4.75 4.16 -5.78
CA GLY A 44 -5.97 3.48 -6.24
C GLY A 44 -5.78 2.00 -6.56
N ALA A 45 -4.86 1.30 -5.87
CA ALA A 45 -4.69 -0.14 -6.03
C ALA A 45 -6.02 -0.90 -5.87
N GLU A 46 -6.25 -1.92 -6.70
CA GLU A 46 -7.47 -2.74 -6.61
C GLU A 46 -7.50 -3.50 -5.27
N TYR A 47 -6.35 -4.03 -4.85
CA TYR A 47 -6.23 -4.76 -3.61
C TYR A 47 -4.81 -4.66 -3.02
N VAL A 48 -4.69 -4.67 -1.69
CA VAL A 48 -3.39 -4.69 -1.00
C VAL A 48 -3.33 -5.81 0.04
N TYR A 49 -2.33 -6.68 -0.05
CA TYR A 49 -1.95 -7.60 1.02
C TYR A 49 -0.82 -6.99 1.84
N SER A 50 -1.06 -6.79 3.13
CA SER A 50 -0.13 -6.17 4.06
C SER A 50 0.42 -7.21 5.02
N CYS A 51 1.70 -7.57 4.90
CA CYS A 51 2.38 -8.52 5.77
C CYS A 51 3.13 -7.79 6.88
N GLU A 52 2.91 -8.18 8.13
CA GLU A 52 3.56 -7.58 9.28
C GLU A 52 3.71 -8.59 10.43
N TRP A 53 4.94 -8.78 10.90
CA TRP A 53 5.24 -9.77 11.94
C TRP A 53 5.01 -9.27 13.36
N ASN A 54 5.06 -7.95 13.62
CA ASN A 54 4.92 -7.38 14.95
C ASN A 54 3.41 -7.19 15.26
N PRO A 55 2.87 -7.89 16.27
CA PRO A 55 1.44 -7.80 16.58
C PRO A 55 0.99 -6.40 17.02
N ASN A 56 1.88 -5.57 17.56
CA ASN A 56 1.56 -4.17 17.90
C ASN A 56 1.44 -3.32 16.63
N ALA A 57 2.33 -3.53 15.65
CA ALA A 57 2.25 -2.85 14.36
C ALA A 57 1.02 -3.29 13.57
N VAL A 58 0.64 -4.57 13.60
CA VAL A 58 -0.63 -5.07 13.04
C VAL A 58 -1.83 -4.34 13.63
N GLN A 59 -1.88 -4.17 14.96
CA GLN A 59 -2.97 -3.44 15.61
C GLN A 59 -3.00 -1.97 15.19
N ALA A 60 -1.84 -1.31 15.16
CA ALA A 60 -1.71 0.07 14.71
C ALA A 60 -2.10 0.24 13.24
N LEU A 61 -1.71 -0.67 12.35
CA LEU A 61 -2.10 -0.68 10.93
C LEU A 61 -3.62 -0.79 10.79
N ARG A 62 -4.27 -1.71 11.50
CA ARG A 62 -5.74 -1.84 11.48
C ARG A 62 -6.43 -0.58 11.97
N TRP A 63 -5.90 0.04 13.03
CA TRP A 63 -6.40 1.33 13.51
C TRP A 63 -6.22 2.43 12.45
N ASN A 64 -5.05 2.53 11.82
CA ASN A 64 -4.75 3.51 10.77
C ASN A 64 -5.67 3.34 9.55
N LEU A 65 -5.87 2.11 9.07
CA LEU A 65 -6.78 1.81 7.96
C LEU A 65 -8.20 2.30 8.29
N LYS A 66 -8.70 1.98 9.49
CA LYS A 66 -10.01 2.45 9.96
C LYS A 66 -10.07 3.97 10.08
N ALA A 67 -9.06 4.59 10.68
CA ALA A 67 -9.00 6.04 10.89
C ALA A 67 -8.97 6.83 9.57
N ASN A 68 -8.45 6.23 8.49
CA ASN A 68 -8.44 6.81 7.14
C ASN A 68 -9.66 6.41 6.29
N GLY A 69 -10.69 5.79 6.87
CA GLY A 69 -11.89 5.37 6.13
C GLY A 69 -11.65 4.24 5.11
N LEU A 70 -10.53 3.51 5.24
CA LEU A 70 -10.21 2.38 4.39
C LEU A 70 -10.84 1.12 4.99
N HIS A 71 -11.96 0.70 4.41
CA HIS A 71 -12.79 -0.39 4.93
C HIS A 71 -12.73 -1.69 4.10
N HIS A 72 -12.24 -1.62 2.86
CA HIS A 72 -12.21 -2.72 1.90
C HIS A 72 -10.94 -2.60 1.04
N ARG A 73 -10.71 -3.58 0.14
CA ARG A 73 -9.52 -3.68 -0.75
C ARG A 73 -8.21 -3.99 -0.04
N TYR A 74 -8.24 -4.61 1.14
CA TYR A 74 -7.01 -5.07 1.77
C TYR A 74 -7.21 -6.33 2.61
N THR A 75 -6.11 -7.04 2.83
CA THR A 75 -5.96 -8.05 3.89
C THR A 75 -4.70 -7.77 4.69
N VAL A 76 -4.81 -7.80 6.02
CA VAL A 76 -3.65 -7.70 6.94
C VAL A 76 -3.28 -9.11 7.42
N LEU A 77 -2.06 -9.53 7.09
CA LEU A 77 -1.49 -10.84 7.37
C LEU A 77 -0.43 -10.72 8.48
N GLY A 78 -0.79 -11.18 9.67
CA GLY A 78 0.11 -11.19 10.82
C GLY A 78 1.09 -12.36 10.76
N GLY A 79 2.37 -12.11 11.04
CA GLY A 79 3.41 -13.13 11.14
C GLY A 79 4.55 -12.95 10.14
N ASP A 80 5.41 -13.96 10.04
CA ASP A 80 6.55 -13.97 9.12
C ASP A 80 6.08 -14.04 7.66
N ASN A 81 6.44 -13.04 6.86
CA ASN A 81 6.03 -12.95 5.45
C ASN A 81 6.49 -14.16 4.61
N ARG A 82 7.56 -14.86 5.01
CA ARG A 82 8.04 -16.09 4.34
C ARG A 82 7.05 -17.25 4.45
N VAL A 83 6.12 -17.16 5.40
CA VAL A 83 5.10 -18.18 5.67
C VAL A 83 3.70 -17.68 5.32
N THR A 84 3.39 -16.42 5.62
CA THR A 84 2.02 -15.89 5.60
C THR A 84 1.66 -15.15 4.31
N CYS A 85 2.65 -14.70 3.53
CA CYS A 85 2.41 -13.99 2.27
C CYS A 85 1.62 -14.87 1.28
N PRO A 86 0.68 -14.30 0.50
CA PRO A 86 0.04 -15.01 -0.60
C PRO A 86 1.00 -15.16 -1.79
N HIS A 87 0.64 -16.02 -2.74
CA HIS A 87 1.53 -16.45 -3.81
C HIS A 87 0.88 -16.32 -5.18
N GLY A 88 1.63 -15.87 -6.19
CA GLY A 88 1.10 -15.70 -7.55
C GLY A 88 -0.03 -14.67 -7.70
N VAL A 89 -0.22 -13.77 -6.71
CA VAL A 89 -1.28 -12.74 -6.74
C VAL A 89 -0.77 -11.33 -7.02
N ALA A 90 0.53 -11.09 -6.87
CA ALA A 90 1.09 -9.75 -6.88
C ALA A 90 1.34 -9.27 -8.32
N HIS A 91 0.76 -8.12 -8.67
CA HIS A 91 1.23 -7.33 -9.81
C HIS A 91 2.47 -6.51 -9.43
N ARG A 92 2.56 -6.15 -8.14
CA ARG A 92 3.67 -5.40 -7.55
C ARG A 92 3.95 -5.90 -6.14
N CYS A 93 5.22 -6.07 -5.81
CA CYS A 93 5.68 -6.39 -4.46
C CYS A 93 6.52 -5.23 -3.90
N LEU A 94 6.25 -4.81 -2.67
CA LEU A 94 7.00 -3.79 -1.95
C LEU A 94 7.94 -4.45 -0.95
N LEU A 95 9.20 -4.01 -0.98
CA LEU A 95 10.30 -4.54 -0.17
C LEU A 95 10.91 -3.45 0.71
N GLY A 96 10.03 -2.76 1.46
CA GLY A 96 10.36 -1.60 2.28
C GLY A 96 11.07 -1.90 3.61
N LEU A 97 12.09 -2.74 3.62
CA LEU A 97 12.88 -3.05 4.83
C LEU A 97 14.31 -2.50 4.72
N LEU A 98 14.74 -1.79 5.76
CA LEU A 98 16.11 -1.33 5.93
C LEU A 98 16.83 -2.11 7.04
N PRO A 99 18.15 -2.35 6.94
CA PRO A 99 19.03 -1.93 5.85
C PRO A 99 18.95 -2.83 4.60
N SER A 100 18.36 -4.01 4.69
CA SER A 100 18.23 -4.93 3.55
C SER A 100 16.93 -5.72 3.60
N SER A 101 16.36 -5.95 2.42
CA SER A 101 15.21 -6.82 2.17
C SER A 101 15.58 -8.11 1.44
N GLU A 102 16.88 -8.32 1.17
CA GLU A 102 17.40 -9.47 0.41
C GLU A 102 16.88 -10.84 0.89
N PRO A 103 16.77 -11.11 2.21
CA PRO A 103 16.22 -12.39 2.68
C PRO A 103 14.77 -12.66 2.26
N ALA A 104 14.01 -11.62 1.87
CA ALA A 104 12.61 -11.75 1.44
C ALA A 104 12.44 -11.73 -0.08
N TRP A 105 13.51 -11.57 -0.87
CA TRP A 105 13.40 -11.64 -2.33
C TRP A 105 12.82 -12.98 -2.83
N PRO A 106 13.19 -14.15 -2.27
CA PRO A 106 12.55 -15.41 -2.65
C PRO A 106 11.03 -15.43 -2.41
N THR A 107 10.56 -14.76 -1.36
CA THR A 107 9.12 -14.59 -1.07
C THR A 107 8.46 -13.69 -2.10
N ALA A 108 9.14 -12.60 -2.51
CA ALA A 108 8.59 -11.60 -3.44
C ALA A 108 8.38 -12.11 -4.87
N ILE A 109 9.13 -13.14 -5.28
CA ILE A 109 9.08 -13.72 -6.64
C ILE A 109 8.30 -15.04 -6.71
N ARG A 110 7.51 -15.35 -5.68
CA ARG A 110 6.87 -16.66 -5.49
C ARG A 110 5.41 -16.78 -5.95
#